data_AF-A0A936GIF4-F1
#
_entry.id   AF-A0A936GIF4-F1
#
_cell.length_a   1.000
_cell.length_b   1.000
_cell.length_c   1.000
_cell.angle_alpha   90.00
_cell.angle_beta   90.00
_cell.angle_gamma   90.00
#
_symmetry.space_group_name_H-M   'P 1'
#
loop_
_entity.id
_entity.type
_entity.pdbx_description
1 polymer ?
#
loop_
_entity_poly.entity_id
_entity_poly.type
_entity_poly.pdbx_seq_one_letter_code
_entity_poly.pdbx_strand_id
1 'polypeptide(L)'
;MKLLFTIAIFFFTIASYSQVEISSTTISPAAELDVTSPGNNGGVLIPTMTDAEMKLIVSPAHGLFVFNTDKNKFMYNIGTSASPNWTIMGELARMTGAEISAIALPVAGDMRYNTTSNSVWYYDGTSWQELNSTATPPY
;
A
#
# COMPACT_ATOMS: atom_id res chain seq x y z
N MET A 1 -33.39 -15.91 -44.25
CA MET A 1 -31.98 -16.11 -43.82
C MET A 1 -31.44 -14.96 -42.99
N LYS A 2 -31.66 -13.69 -43.36
CA LYS A 2 -31.23 -12.52 -42.54
C LYS A 2 -31.84 -12.49 -41.13
N LEU A 3 -33.12 -12.86 -40.98
CA LEU A 3 -33.82 -12.88 -39.68
C LEU A 3 -33.27 -13.93 -38.69
N LEU A 4 -32.80 -15.09 -39.19
CA LEU A 4 -32.20 -16.15 -38.37
C LEU A 4 -30.79 -15.78 -37.88
N PHE A 5 -30.05 -14.98 -38.67
CA PHE A 5 -28.71 -14.53 -38.30
C PHE A 5 -28.74 -13.46 -37.19
N THR A 6 -29.78 -12.60 -37.18
CA THR A 6 -29.96 -11.59 -36.14
C THR A 6 -30.31 -12.21 -34.77
N ILE A 7 -31.09 -13.29 -34.75
CA ILE A 7 -31.47 -13.99 -33.50
C ILE A 7 -30.25 -14.66 -32.85
N ALA A 8 -29.33 -15.20 -33.65
CA ALA A 8 -28.13 -15.87 -33.14
C ALA A 8 -27.14 -14.93 -32.43
N ILE A 9 -27.10 -13.64 -32.83
CA ILE A 9 -26.21 -12.64 -32.22
C ILE A 9 -26.72 -12.16 -30.85
N PHE A 10 -28.03 -12.19 -30.62
CA PHE A 10 -28.65 -11.75 -29.37
C PHE A 10 -28.42 -12.73 -28.20
N PHE A 11 -28.08 -13.99 -28.48
CA PHE A 11 -27.80 -15.02 -27.46
C PHE A 11 -26.35 -15.04 -26.98
N PHE A 12 -25.44 -14.21 -27.52
CA PHE A 12 -24.01 -14.27 -27.19
C PHE A 12 -23.54 -13.22 -26.16
N THR A 13 -24.44 -12.43 -25.59
CA THR A 13 -24.11 -11.47 -24.53
C THR A 13 -24.70 -11.95 -23.21
N ILE A 14 -23.92 -12.67 -22.40
CA ILE A 14 -23.77 -12.48 -20.94
C ILE A 14 -23.02 -13.66 -20.30
N ALA A 15 -21.74 -13.41 -20.01
CA ALA A 15 -21.10 -13.93 -18.80
C ALA A 15 -20.28 -12.78 -18.21
N SER A 16 -20.97 -11.70 -17.86
CA SER A 16 -20.37 -10.62 -17.07
C SER A 16 -20.40 -11.04 -15.62
N TYR A 17 -19.25 -11.36 -15.03
CA TYR A 17 -19.13 -11.42 -13.58
C TYR A 17 -19.18 -9.99 -13.04
N SER A 18 -20.35 -9.53 -12.60
CA SER A 18 -20.43 -8.44 -11.62
C SER A 18 -20.41 -9.12 -10.26
N GLN A 19 -19.28 -9.05 -9.56
CA GLN A 19 -19.21 -9.59 -8.21
C GLN A 19 -20.13 -8.81 -7.26
N VAL A 20 -20.70 -9.59 -6.34
CA VAL A 20 -21.97 -9.41 -5.62
C VAL A 20 -21.77 -8.88 -4.20
N GLU A 21 -22.86 -8.30 -3.70
CA GLU A 21 -23.16 -7.74 -2.38
C GLU A 21 -22.33 -8.23 -1.17
N ILE A 22 -21.87 -7.22 -0.44
CA ILE A 22 -21.37 -7.29 0.94
C ILE A 22 -22.57 -7.55 1.86
N SER A 23 -22.66 -8.74 2.45
CA SER A 23 -23.64 -9.04 3.50
C SER A 23 -22.91 -9.38 4.80
N SER A 24 -22.90 -8.41 5.72
CA SER A 24 -22.57 -8.60 7.14
C SER A 24 -23.82 -8.34 7.98
N THR A 25 -24.08 -9.19 8.97
CA THR A 25 -25.16 -8.97 9.95
C THR A 25 -24.76 -7.98 11.06
N THR A 26 -23.49 -7.56 11.09
CA THR A 26 -22.94 -6.58 12.03
C THR A 26 -21.92 -5.72 11.29
N ILE A 27 -22.36 -4.59 10.74
CA ILE A 27 -21.49 -3.59 10.14
C ILE A 27 -21.04 -2.63 11.25
N SER A 28 -19.75 -2.29 11.32
CA SER A 28 -19.30 -1.20 12.19
C SER A 28 -20.02 0.11 11.80
N PRO A 29 -20.74 0.79 12.72
CA PRO A 29 -21.46 2.03 12.39
C PRO A 29 -20.59 3.18 11.89
N ALA A 30 -19.26 3.07 12.03
CA ALA A 30 -18.28 4.05 11.60
C ALA A 30 -17.51 3.65 10.33
N ALA A 31 -17.81 2.49 9.72
CA ALA A 31 -17.09 2.00 8.54
C ALA A 31 -17.78 2.39 7.24
N GLU A 32 -17.03 3.05 6.35
CA GLU A 32 -17.42 3.26 4.96
C GLU A 32 -17.29 1.97 4.13
N LEU A 33 -16.43 1.04 4.57
CA LEU A 33 -16.27 -0.28 3.98
C LEU A 33 -15.93 -1.30 5.09
N ASP A 34 -16.81 -2.27 5.29
CA ASP A 34 -16.62 -3.41 6.20
C ASP A 34 -16.71 -4.70 5.38
N VAL A 35 -15.60 -5.42 5.28
CA VAL A 35 -15.53 -6.70 4.55
C VAL A 35 -15.36 -7.82 5.55
N THR A 36 -16.45 -8.55 5.78
CA THR A 36 -16.43 -9.79 6.56
C THR A 36 -16.39 -10.98 5.61
N SER A 37 -15.51 -11.95 5.90
CA SER A 37 -15.46 -13.25 5.22
C SER A 37 -16.16 -14.29 6.09
N PRO A 38 -17.39 -14.75 5.75
CA PRO A 38 -18.03 -15.85 6.45
C PRO A 38 -17.15 -17.10 6.38
N GLY A 39 -16.65 -17.55 7.53
CA GLY A 39 -15.70 -18.68 7.61
C GLY A 39 -14.22 -18.31 7.59
N ASN A 40 -13.87 -17.02 7.62
CA ASN A 40 -12.50 -16.51 7.76
C ASN A 40 -11.51 -17.09 6.72
N ASN A 41 -11.96 -17.28 5.48
CA ASN A 41 -11.21 -17.96 4.42
C ASN A 41 -11.00 -17.11 3.15
N GLY A 42 -11.46 -15.87 3.16
CA GLY A 42 -11.30 -14.91 2.07
C GLY A 42 -10.70 -13.59 2.54
N GLY A 43 -10.36 -12.74 1.58
CA GLY A 43 -9.81 -11.40 1.82
C GLY A 43 -10.11 -10.44 0.67
N VAL A 44 -9.54 -9.24 0.74
CA VAL A 44 -9.71 -8.20 -0.29
C VAL A 44 -8.49 -8.17 -1.18
N LEU A 45 -8.70 -8.31 -2.49
CA LEU A 45 -7.71 -7.92 -3.49
C LEU A 45 -7.89 -6.44 -3.82
N ILE A 46 -6.84 -5.67 -3.60
CA ILE A 46 -6.72 -4.27 -4.02
C ILE A 46 -6.12 -4.21 -5.44
N PRO A 47 -6.14 -3.06 -6.13
CA PRO A 47 -5.51 -2.94 -7.45
C PRO A 47 -4.06 -3.41 -7.45
N THR A 48 -3.77 -4.42 -8.29
CA THR A 48 -2.44 -4.98 -8.52
C THR A 48 -1.87 -4.47 -9.83
N MET A 49 -0.62 -4.00 -9.83
CA MET A 49 -0.01 -3.41 -11.02
C MET A 49 1.52 -3.39 -10.94
N THR A 50 2.18 -3.22 -12.07
CA THR A 50 3.63 -3.02 -12.17
C THR A 50 4.05 -1.62 -11.71
N ASP A 51 5.35 -1.39 -11.55
CA ASP A 51 5.90 -0.05 -11.28
C ASP A 51 5.57 0.95 -12.39
N ALA A 52 5.60 0.48 -13.64
CA ALA A 52 5.30 1.29 -14.80
C ALA A 52 3.84 1.74 -14.79
N GLU A 53 2.91 0.80 -14.60
CA GLU A 53 1.47 1.09 -14.54
C GLU A 53 1.11 1.99 -13.34
N MET A 54 1.69 1.73 -12.17
CA MET A 54 1.49 2.55 -10.97
C MET A 54 1.92 4.01 -11.17
N LYS A 55 3.05 4.24 -11.85
CA LYS A 55 3.56 5.58 -12.16
C LYS A 55 2.75 6.29 -13.25
N LEU A 56 1.98 5.55 -14.05
CA LEU A 56 1.09 6.10 -15.07
C LEU A 56 -0.29 6.51 -14.55
N ILE A 57 -0.62 6.22 -13.29
CA ILE A 57 -1.86 6.71 -12.67
C ILE A 57 -1.83 8.24 -12.72
N VAL A 58 -2.81 8.83 -13.41
CA VAL A 58 -2.95 10.29 -13.51
C VAL A 58 -3.57 10.81 -12.21
N SER A 59 -2.90 11.77 -11.58
CA SER A 59 -3.38 12.46 -10.37
C SER A 59 -3.80 11.51 -9.22
N PRO A 60 -2.96 10.54 -8.81
CA PRO A 60 -3.31 9.59 -7.75
C PRO A 60 -3.63 10.35 -6.46
N ALA A 61 -4.70 9.96 -5.76
CA ALA A 61 -5.04 10.56 -4.47
C ALA A 61 -3.92 10.35 -3.44
N HIS A 62 -3.80 11.27 -2.47
CA HIS A 62 -3.02 11.01 -1.27
C HIS A 62 -3.62 9.79 -0.54
N GLY A 63 -2.77 8.84 -0.14
CA GLY A 63 -3.19 7.58 0.47
C GLY A 63 -3.68 6.52 -0.51
N LEU A 64 -3.65 6.76 -1.85
CA LEU A 64 -4.01 5.73 -2.83
C LEU A 64 -3.14 4.49 -2.63
N PHE A 65 -3.77 3.34 -2.44
CA PHE A 65 -3.15 2.08 -2.03
C PHE A 65 -3.21 1.02 -3.15
N VAL A 66 -2.07 0.40 -3.45
CA VAL A 66 -1.93 -0.59 -4.52
C VAL A 66 -0.99 -1.72 -4.10
N PHE A 67 -1.10 -2.87 -4.76
CA PHE A 67 -0.09 -3.92 -4.68
C PHE A 67 0.81 -3.85 -5.93
N ASN A 68 2.10 -3.63 -5.70
CA ASN A 68 3.09 -3.55 -6.77
C ASN A 68 3.69 -4.93 -7.07
N THR A 69 3.50 -5.43 -8.28
CA THR A 69 3.92 -6.78 -8.69
C THR A 69 5.41 -6.89 -8.99
N ASP A 70 6.07 -5.80 -9.39
CA ASP A 70 7.52 -5.82 -9.66
C ASP A 70 8.31 -5.88 -8.34
N LYS A 71 7.81 -5.20 -7.31
CA LYS A 71 8.42 -5.19 -5.96
C LYS A 71 7.90 -6.31 -5.06
N ASN A 72 6.75 -6.91 -5.37
CA ASN A 72 5.97 -7.76 -4.46
C ASN A 72 5.68 -7.05 -3.12
N LYS A 73 5.19 -5.82 -3.19
CA LYS A 73 4.97 -4.95 -2.02
C LYS A 73 3.68 -4.18 -2.14
N PHE A 74 3.03 -3.98 -1.00
CA PHE A 74 2.01 -2.96 -0.84
C PHE A 74 2.64 -1.57 -0.88
N MET A 75 2.08 -0.67 -1.69
CA MET A 75 2.57 0.69 -1.85
C MET A 75 1.42 1.70 -1.74
N TYR A 76 1.73 2.89 -1.26
CA TYR A 76 0.76 3.99 -1.20
C TYR A 76 1.39 5.34 -1.53
N ASN A 77 0.57 6.27 -2.03
CA ASN A 77 1.00 7.62 -2.33
C ASN A 77 1.01 8.49 -1.07
N ILE A 78 2.18 8.83 -0.53
CA ILE A 78 2.34 9.82 0.55
C ILE A 78 2.42 11.26 0.05
N GLY A 79 2.56 11.44 -1.27
CA GLY A 79 2.60 12.75 -1.91
C GLY A 79 1.21 13.34 -2.13
N THR A 80 1.15 14.35 -2.99
CA THR A 80 -0.12 14.95 -3.44
C THR A 80 -0.50 14.42 -4.81
N SER A 81 -1.71 14.71 -5.28
CA SER A 81 -2.10 14.37 -6.65
C SER A 81 -1.26 15.06 -7.72
N ALA A 82 -0.68 16.23 -7.42
CA ALA A 82 0.19 16.97 -8.34
C ALA A 82 1.64 16.49 -8.30
N SER A 83 2.09 15.96 -7.15
CA SER A 83 3.43 15.40 -6.97
C SER A 83 3.33 14.09 -6.20
N PRO A 84 3.06 12.97 -6.91
CA PRO A 84 2.96 11.65 -6.29
C PRO A 84 4.31 11.22 -5.72
N ASN A 85 4.28 10.64 -4.53
CA ASN A 85 5.43 10.03 -3.89
C ASN A 85 5.01 8.65 -3.37
N TRP A 86 5.40 7.60 -4.09
CA TRP A 86 5.04 6.23 -3.79
C TRP A 86 6.01 5.61 -2.78
N THR A 87 5.49 5.14 -1.65
CA THR A 87 6.27 4.49 -0.61
C THR A 87 5.76 3.07 -0.32
N ILE A 88 6.63 2.24 0.25
CA ILE A 88 6.29 0.86 0.66
C ILE A 88 5.58 0.92 2.02
N MET A 89 4.51 0.13 2.16
CA MET A 89 3.85 -0.05 3.45
C MET A 89 4.63 -1.04 4.33
N GLY A 90 4.85 -0.67 5.59
CA GLY A 90 5.43 -1.55 6.60
C GLY A 90 6.96 -1.66 6.61
N GLU A 91 7.66 -0.85 5.82
CA GLU A 91 9.12 -0.76 5.86
C GLU A 91 9.59 0.56 6.48
N LEU A 92 10.79 0.56 7.06
CA LEU A 92 11.42 1.80 7.53
C LEU A 92 11.78 2.68 6.33
N ALA A 93 11.39 3.95 6.39
CA ALA A 93 11.83 4.92 5.39
C ALA A 93 13.37 4.98 5.36
N ARG A 94 13.94 4.87 4.16
CA ARG A 94 15.38 4.81 3.92
C ARG A 94 15.87 6.18 3.50
N MET A 95 16.75 6.79 4.30
CA MET A 95 17.20 8.16 4.13
C MET A 95 18.67 8.28 4.54
N THR A 96 19.37 9.29 4.06
CA THR A 96 20.72 9.62 4.53
C THR A 96 20.67 10.20 5.95
N GLY A 97 21.80 10.17 6.67
CA GLY A 97 21.87 10.75 8.02
C GLY A 97 21.51 12.25 8.05
N ALA A 98 21.89 13.00 7.00
CA ALA A 98 21.55 14.41 6.87
C ALA A 98 20.04 14.62 6.70
N GLU A 99 19.38 13.82 5.85
CA GLU A 99 17.94 13.89 5.65
C GLU A 99 17.17 13.48 6.92
N ILE A 100 17.64 12.46 7.65
CA ILE A 100 17.05 12.07 8.95
C ILE A 100 17.15 13.23 9.95
N SER A 101 18.31 13.87 10.03
CA SER A 101 18.55 14.98 10.95
C SER A 101 17.76 16.24 10.60
N ALA A 102 17.33 16.39 9.34
CA ALA A 102 16.55 17.51 8.83
C ALA A 102 15.02 17.32 8.98
N ILE A 103 14.55 16.18 9.50
CA ILE A 103 13.13 15.97 9.77
C ILE A 103 12.66 17.01 10.80
N ALA A 104 11.73 17.88 10.39
CA ALA A 104 11.37 19.06 11.17
C ALA A 104 10.53 18.75 12.43
N LEU A 105 9.78 17.65 12.42
CA LEU A 105 8.86 17.26 13.51
C LEU A 105 8.84 15.73 13.71
N PRO A 106 9.96 15.11 14.12
CA PRO A 106 9.98 13.70 14.44
C PRO A 106 9.21 13.45 15.75
N VAL A 107 8.54 12.31 15.84
CA VAL A 107 7.81 11.88 17.04
C VAL A 107 8.66 10.86 17.80
N ALA A 108 8.64 10.89 19.13
CA ALA A 108 9.35 9.88 19.93
C ALA A 108 8.94 8.46 19.51
N GLY A 109 9.93 7.61 19.24
CA GLY A 109 9.74 6.26 18.71
C GLY A 109 9.71 6.16 17.19
N ASP A 110 9.80 7.28 16.44
CA ASP A 110 10.00 7.25 15.00
C ASP A 110 11.25 6.44 14.65
N MET A 111 11.16 5.55 13.67
CA MET A 111 12.30 4.75 13.21
C MET A 111 12.59 5.03 11.73
N ARG A 112 13.88 5.08 11.37
CA ARG A 112 14.36 5.29 10.00
C ARG A 112 15.54 4.36 9.73
N TYR A 113 15.74 3.96 8.48
CA TYR A 113 16.96 3.27 8.07
C TYR A 113 17.93 4.31 7.49
N ASN A 114 19.05 4.52 8.18
CA ASN A 114 20.10 5.44 7.76
C ASN A 114 20.99 4.75 6.70
N THR A 115 20.93 5.23 5.47
CA THR A 115 21.72 4.70 4.34
C THR A 115 23.18 5.14 4.37
N THR A 116 23.54 6.16 5.16
CA THR A 116 24.92 6.62 5.35
C THR A 116 25.69 5.69 6.27
N SER A 117 25.10 5.30 7.40
CA SER A 117 25.71 4.40 8.39
C SER A 117 25.29 2.93 8.24
N ASN A 118 24.32 2.62 7.36
CA ASN A 118 23.70 1.29 7.23
C ASN A 118 23.13 0.75 8.53
N SER A 119 22.47 1.61 9.30
CA SER A 119 21.92 1.29 10.61
C SER A 119 20.51 1.83 10.79
N VAL A 120 19.75 1.23 11.71
CA VAL A 120 18.44 1.73 12.10
C VAL A 120 18.63 2.85 13.11
N TRP A 121 17.97 3.98 12.87
CA TRP A 121 17.95 5.11 13.79
C TRP A 121 16.53 5.25 14.37
N TYR A 122 16.43 5.64 15.63
CA TYR A 122 15.16 5.99 16.26
C TYR A 122 15.20 7.37 16.89
N TYR A 123 14.09 8.08 16.92
CA TYR A 123 14.00 9.37 17.62
C TYR A 123 13.62 9.14 19.08
N ASP A 124 14.47 9.58 20.02
CA ASP A 124 14.25 9.39 21.47
C ASP A 124 13.29 10.43 22.08
N GLY A 125 12.78 11.36 21.27
CA GLY A 125 11.97 12.50 21.70
C GLY A 125 12.75 13.82 21.74
N THR A 126 14.07 13.77 21.64
CA THR A 126 14.95 14.94 21.59
C THR A 126 15.93 14.90 20.42
N SER A 127 16.47 13.72 20.10
CA SER A 127 17.46 13.52 19.07
C SER A 127 17.34 12.14 18.43
N TRP A 128 17.95 12.00 17.25
CA TRP A 128 18.04 10.70 16.60
C TRP A 128 19.19 9.90 17.19
N GLN A 129 18.89 8.68 17.59
CA GLN A 129 19.83 7.71 18.14
C GLN A 129 20.02 6.56 17.16
N GLU A 130 21.27 6.15 16.98
CA GLU A 130 21.60 4.95 16.23
C GLU A 130 21.37 3.70 17.09
N LEU A 131 20.69 2.71 16.52
CA LEU A 131 20.56 1.39 17.12
C LEU A 131 21.82 0.57 16.83
N ASN A 132 22.77 0.62 17.76
CA ASN A 132 24.01 -0.16 17.70
C ASN A 132 23.85 -1.50 18.43
N SER A 133 24.24 -2.61 17.80
CA SER A 133 24.37 -3.88 18.50
C SER A 133 25.71 -3.91 19.24
N THR A 134 25.69 -3.92 20.56
CA THR A 134 26.88 -4.33 21.33
C THR A 134 26.98 -5.85 21.23
N ALA A 135 27.59 -6.35 20.16
CA ALA A 135 28.03 -7.74 20.14
C ALA A 135 29.12 -7.89 21.22
N THR A 136 28.77 -8.36 22.41
CA THR A 136 29.77 -8.92 23.33
C THR A 136 30.28 -10.20 22.68
N PRO A 137 31.57 -10.31 22.32
CA PRO A 137 32.12 -11.55 21.79
C PRO A 137 31.88 -12.68 22.82
N PRO A 138 31.46 -13.88 22.41
CA PRO A 138 31.55 -15.03 23.30
C PRO A 138 33.05 -15.24 23.58
N TYR A 139 33.40 -15.24 24.88
CA TYR A 139 34.73 -15.57 25.37
C TYR A 139 35.24 -16.89 24.79
#